data_AF-A0A821Y7Q9-F1
#
_entry.id   AF-A0A821Y7Q9-F1
#
_cell.length_a   1.000
_cell.length_b   1.000
_cell.length_c   1.000
_cell.angle_alpha   90.00
_cell.angle_beta   90.00
_cell.angle_gamma   90.00
#
_symmetry.space_group_name_H-M   'P 1'
#
loop_
_entity.id
_entity.type
_entity.pdbx_description
1 polymer ?
#
loop_
_entity_poly.entity_id
_entity_poly.type
_entity_poly.pdbx_seq_one_letter_code
_entity_poly.pdbx_strand_id
1 'polypeptide(L)'
;MSRLSSKHRAVGVQPELYPIFGKHLFQVIKENLGSKATPEVMSAWEAVYNVISSTFIKREKELYDQLGTDKGFVPFNVAKKENIASGPTCLFTLQRQDGGHPWPLNAGQYITVRIEKGGALHHGHYTPIDPSNSNSYTIACREGHVDQNTIVSEELIRNRNVGSTVLVSGPAGSFGLVNDAKHHLFIAGGIGIASLMGMINELNKQGKTSSVTVIQCVQSEDRAAFADKLRNMLAKEHYVMLTKDHPLSKSHLEGKLQSDTHVYTSGSETFLAAVENVLSQTGHPRSHIHIKSIEPTLGLLKAIDRK
;
A
#
# COMPACT_ATOMS: atom_id res chain seq x y z
N MET A 1 -10.01 -8.78 -10.71
CA MET A 1 -9.64 -7.79 -11.75
C MET A 1 -9.48 -6.37 -11.18
N SER A 2 -10.49 -5.79 -10.51
CA SER A 2 -10.43 -4.39 -10.00
C SER A 2 -9.14 -4.00 -9.26
N ARG A 3 -8.67 -4.82 -8.29
CA ARG A 3 -7.43 -4.54 -7.54
C ARG A 3 -6.17 -4.48 -8.43
N LEU A 4 -6.09 -5.32 -9.47
CA LEU A 4 -4.94 -5.37 -10.37
C LEU A 4 -4.97 -4.23 -11.39
N SER A 5 -6.15 -3.91 -11.95
CA SER A 5 -6.34 -2.72 -12.79
C SER A 5 -5.93 -1.42 -12.07
N SER A 6 -6.27 -1.30 -10.77
CA SER A 6 -5.80 -0.17 -9.96
C SER A 6 -4.28 -0.08 -9.86
N LYS A 7 -3.58 -1.22 -9.75
CA LYS A 7 -2.11 -1.26 -9.74
C LYS A 7 -1.52 -0.91 -11.10
N HIS A 8 -2.04 -1.47 -12.19
CA HIS A 8 -1.63 -1.15 -13.56
C HIS A 8 -1.71 0.35 -13.84
N ARG A 9 -2.87 0.96 -13.54
CA ARG A 9 -3.05 2.41 -13.68
C ARG A 9 -2.05 3.19 -12.83
N ALA A 10 -1.84 2.77 -11.57
CA ALA A 10 -0.92 3.43 -10.65
C ALA A 10 0.56 3.36 -11.06
N VAL A 11 0.99 2.36 -11.85
CA VAL A 11 2.36 2.30 -12.38
C VAL A 11 2.50 2.86 -13.80
N GLY A 12 1.37 3.16 -14.45
CA GLY A 12 1.37 3.81 -15.77
C GLY A 12 1.19 2.86 -16.96
N VAL A 13 0.65 1.65 -16.76
CA VAL A 13 0.39 0.71 -17.87
C VAL A 13 -0.51 1.36 -18.92
N GLN A 14 -0.09 1.31 -20.18
CA GLN A 14 -0.85 1.85 -21.32
C GLN A 14 -1.37 0.72 -22.21
N PRO A 15 -2.48 0.94 -22.96
CA PRO A 15 -3.05 -0.06 -23.87
C PRO A 15 -2.04 -0.64 -24.87
N GLU A 16 -1.08 0.16 -25.33
CA GLU A 16 -0.07 -0.22 -26.31
C GLU A 16 0.93 -1.27 -25.76
N LEU A 17 1.02 -1.42 -24.44
CA LEU A 17 1.86 -2.43 -23.80
C LEU A 17 1.25 -3.84 -23.87
N TYR A 18 -0.07 -3.97 -24.03
CA TYR A 18 -0.74 -5.27 -24.08
C TYR A 18 -0.30 -6.08 -25.31
N PRO A 19 -0.35 -5.58 -26.55
CA PRO A 19 0.16 -6.32 -27.71
C PRO A 19 1.63 -6.76 -27.55
N ILE A 20 2.48 -5.91 -26.97
CA ILE A 20 3.90 -6.22 -26.73
C ILE A 20 4.04 -7.37 -25.72
N PHE A 21 3.34 -7.29 -24.59
CA PHE A 21 3.32 -8.34 -23.59
C PHE A 21 2.77 -9.65 -24.15
N GLY A 22 1.65 -9.60 -24.87
CA GLY A 22 1.03 -10.75 -25.52
C GLY A 22 1.99 -11.48 -26.46
N LYS A 23 2.72 -10.74 -27.31
CA LYS A 23 3.74 -11.31 -28.21
C LYS A 23 4.78 -12.15 -27.46
N HIS A 24 5.35 -11.61 -26.38
CA HIS A 24 6.36 -12.31 -25.59
C HIS A 24 5.78 -13.47 -24.80
N LEU A 25 4.57 -13.33 -24.26
CA LEU A 25 3.86 -14.41 -23.59
C LEU A 25 3.63 -15.60 -24.54
N PHE A 26 3.13 -15.37 -25.75
CA PHE A 26 2.89 -16.44 -26.72
C PHE A 26 4.18 -17.11 -27.20
N GLN A 27 5.27 -16.35 -27.33
CA GLN A 27 6.58 -16.93 -27.61
C GLN A 27 6.97 -17.93 -26.52
N VAL A 28 6.88 -17.55 -25.24
CA VAL A 28 7.22 -18.41 -24.10
C VAL A 28 6.28 -19.61 -24.01
N ILE A 29 4.97 -19.44 -24.24
CA ILE A 29 4.01 -20.55 -24.26
C ILE A 29 4.38 -21.55 -25.35
N LYS A 30 4.69 -21.07 -26.56
CA LYS A 30 5.08 -21.91 -27.69
C LYS A 30 6.36 -22.69 -27.41
N GLU A 31 7.38 -22.02 -26.87
CA GLU A 31 8.66 -22.63 -26.49
C GLU A 31 8.48 -23.74 -25.45
N ASN A 32 7.66 -23.50 -24.42
CA ASN A 32 7.44 -24.48 -23.35
C ASN A 32 6.53 -25.65 -23.74
N LEU A 33 5.55 -25.42 -24.63
CA LEU A 33 4.66 -26.48 -25.10
C LEU A 33 5.29 -27.33 -26.21
N GLY A 34 6.29 -26.81 -26.93
CA GLY A 34 6.97 -27.54 -28.01
C GLY A 34 5.99 -28.06 -29.05
N SER A 35 5.99 -29.37 -29.29
CA SER A 35 5.08 -30.02 -30.25
C SER A 35 3.59 -29.94 -29.88
N LYS A 36 3.27 -29.64 -28.60
CA LYS A 36 1.89 -29.45 -28.13
C LYS A 36 1.33 -28.06 -28.44
N ALA A 37 2.17 -27.12 -28.91
CA ALA A 37 1.75 -25.79 -29.35
C ALA A 37 1.10 -25.84 -30.74
N THR A 38 0.03 -26.61 -30.88
CA THR A 38 -0.71 -26.71 -32.16
C THR A 38 -1.35 -25.35 -32.50
N PRO A 39 -1.66 -25.09 -33.79
CA PRO A 39 -2.34 -23.86 -34.18
C PRO A 39 -3.64 -23.61 -33.42
N GLU A 40 -4.41 -24.68 -33.15
CA GLU A 40 -5.65 -24.63 -32.36
C GLU A 40 -5.38 -24.20 -30.91
N VAL A 41 -4.38 -24.81 -30.26
CA VAL A 41 -4.00 -24.47 -28.87
C VAL A 41 -3.53 -23.01 -28.79
N MET A 42 -2.70 -22.56 -29.72
CA MET A 42 -2.20 -21.18 -29.74
C MET A 42 -3.34 -20.17 -30.00
N SER A 43 -4.26 -20.49 -30.90
CA SER A 43 -5.44 -19.66 -31.17
C SER A 43 -6.36 -19.57 -29.95
N ALA A 44 -6.54 -20.66 -29.21
CA ALA A 44 -7.31 -20.65 -27.96
C ALA A 44 -6.67 -19.74 -26.89
N TRP A 45 -5.35 -19.81 -26.72
CA TRP A 45 -4.62 -18.90 -25.82
C TRP A 45 -4.75 -17.43 -26.24
N GLU A 46 -4.68 -17.16 -27.54
CA GLU A 46 -4.87 -15.81 -28.07
C GLU A 46 -6.27 -15.27 -27.80
N ALA A 47 -7.30 -16.09 -28.03
CA ALA A 47 -8.68 -15.72 -27.74
C ALA A 47 -8.88 -15.38 -26.25
N VAL A 48 -8.35 -16.20 -25.34
CA VAL A 48 -8.41 -15.95 -23.88
C VAL A 48 -7.67 -14.67 -23.51
N TYR A 49 -6.46 -14.49 -24.05
CA TYR A 49 -5.67 -13.29 -23.81
C TYR A 49 -6.41 -12.02 -24.24
N ASN A 50 -7.05 -12.03 -25.41
CA ASN A 50 -7.79 -10.88 -25.94
C ASN A 50 -9.00 -10.52 -25.07
N VAL A 51 -9.71 -11.49 -24.52
CA VAL A 51 -10.80 -11.24 -23.56
C VAL A 51 -10.26 -10.61 -22.26
N ILE A 52 -9.14 -11.13 -21.74
CA ILE A 52 -8.54 -10.63 -20.50
C ILE A 52 -8.00 -9.21 -20.72
N SER A 53 -7.19 -9.00 -21.75
CA SER A 53 -6.54 -7.71 -22.04
C SER A 53 -7.56 -6.61 -22.32
N SER A 54 -8.57 -6.85 -23.14
CA SER A 54 -9.64 -5.88 -23.42
C SER A 54 -10.41 -5.49 -22.16
N THR A 55 -10.65 -6.45 -21.25
CA THR A 55 -11.29 -6.19 -19.95
C THR A 55 -10.40 -5.29 -19.06
N PHE A 56 -9.10 -5.57 -19.00
CA PHE A 56 -8.16 -4.72 -18.25
C PHE A 56 -8.07 -3.31 -18.84
N ILE A 57 -7.87 -3.19 -20.17
CA ILE A 57 -7.77 -1.91 -20.89
C ILE A 57 -9.01 -1.05 -20.62
N LYS A 58 -10.21 -1.63 -20.74
CA LYS A 58 -11.46 -0.92 -20.46
C LYS A 58 -11.49 -0.40 -19.02
N ARG A 59 -11.18 -1.26 -18.05
CA ARG A 59 -11.22 -0.89 -16.63
C ARG A 59 -10.16 0.14 -16.27
N GLU A 60 -8.96 0.04 -16.83
CA GLU A 60 -7.86 0.98 -16.61
C GLU A 60 -8.17 2.34 -17.23
N LYS A 61 -8.80 2.37 -18.41
CA LYS A 61 -9.28 3.61 -19.01
C LYS A 61 -10.23 4.35 -18.07
N GLU A 62 -11.22 3.65 -17.49
CA GLU A 62 -12.14 4.25 -16.49
C GLU A 62 -11.36 4.82 -15.29
N LEU A 63 -10.35 4.10 -14.80
CA LEU A 63 -9.52 4.54 -13.67
C LEU A 63 -8.62 5.73 -14.02
N TYR A 64 -8.17 5.85 -15.28
CA TYR A 64 -7.45 7.03 -15.78
C TYR A 64 -8.38 8.23 -15.93
N ASP A 65 -9.59 8.02 -16.44
CA ASP A 65 -10.58 9.09 -16.63
C ASP A 65 -11.03 9.69 -15.29
N GLN A 66 -11.08 8.88 -14.22
CA GLN A 66 -11.34 9.34 -12.85
C GLN A 66 -10.30 10.32 -12.29
N LEU A 67 -9.09 10.38 -12.85
CA LEU A 67 -8.05 11.33 -12.42
C LEU A 67 -8.26 12.74 -13.00
N GLY A 68 -9.23 12.91 -13.91
CA GLY A 68 -9.48 14.17 -14.59
C GLY A 68 -8.41 14.47 -15.65
N THR A 69 -7.93 15.71 -15.65
CA THR A 69 -6.98 16.22 -16.66
C THR A 69 -5.60 15.58 -16.53
N ASP A 70 -5.13 15.39 -15.30
CA ASP A 70 -3.79 14.89 -15.04
C ASP A 70 -3.77 13.36 -15.08
N LYS A 71 -3.44 12.81 -16.25
CA LYS A 71 -3.29 11.36 -16.45
C LYS A 71 -1.83 10.97 -16.41
N GLY A 72 -1.50 9.96 -15.59
CA GLY A 72 -0.14 9.44 -15.48
C GLY A 72 0.63 10.02 -14.31
N PHE A 73 1.85 10.49 -14.57
CA PHE A 73 2.79 10.96 -13.54
C PHE A 73 3.00 12.46 -13.65
N VAL A 74 2.74 13.16 -12.55
CA VAL A 74 2.89 14.61 -12.42
C VAL A 74 4.11 14.93 -11.55
N PRO A 75 4.87 16.00 -11.85
CA PRO A 75 5.99 16.44 -11.02
C PRO A 75 5.54 17.05 -9.67
N PHE A 76 6.16 16.58 -8.59
CA PHE A 76 6.02 17.12 -7.24
C PHE A 76 7.40 17.49 -6.69
N ASN A 77 7.46 18.54 -5.89
CA ASN A 77 8.66 18.92 -5.15
C ASN A 77 8.58 18.39 -3.71
N VAL A 78 9.71 17.94 -3.18
CA VAL A 78 9.88 17.67 -1.75
C VAL A 78 9.92 19.02 -1.02
N ALA A 79 8.79 19.41 -0.43
CA ALA A 79 8.66 20.65 0.33
C ALA A 79 9.24 20.52 1.75
N LYS A 80 9.19 19.31 2.33
CA LYS A 80 9.72 19.04 3.68
C LYS A 80 10.23 17.61 3.77
N LYS A 81 11.31 17.39 4.54
CA LYS A 81 11.87 16.08 4.87
C LYS A 81 12.22 16.04 6.36
N GLU A 82 11.73 15.04 7.09
CA GLU A 82 11.92 14.93 8.54
C GLU A 82 12.22 13.50 8.94
N ASN A 83 13.22 13.28 9.82
CA ASN A 83 13.44 11.96 10.42
C ASN A 83 12.50 11.77 11.61
N ILE A 84 11.80 10.64 11.68
CA ILE A 84 10.78 10.36 12.71
C ILE A 84 11.04 9.08 13.52
N ALA A 85 12.01 8.24 13.12
CA ALA A 85 12.44 7.06 13.88
C ALA A 85 13.78 6.50 13.37
N SER A 86 14.44 5.66 14.18
CA SER A 86 15.69 4.96 13.84
C SER A 86 15.58 3.95 12.69
N GLY A 87 16.73 3.65 12.07
CA GLY A 87 16.84 2.82 10.86
C GLY A 87 16.24 3.55 9.66
N PRO A 88 16.79 4.74 9.37
CA PRO A 88 16.10 6.01 9.18
C PRO A 88 14.70 5.88 8.59
N THR A 89 13.73 6.41 9.32
CA THR A 89 12.35 6.53 8.84
C THR A 89 12.03 8.01 8.64
N CYS A 90 11.77 8.42 7.41
CA CYS A 90 11.55 9.81 7.06
C CYS A 90 10.12 10.10 6.62
N LEU A 91 9.61 11.27 6.99
CA LEU A 91 8.46 11.91 6.35
C LEU A 91 8.92 12.75 5.17
N PHE A 92 8.14 12.70 4.09
CA PHE A 92 8.26 13.60 2.95
C PHE A 92 6.93 14.31 2.74
N THR A 93 6.95 15.63 2.71
CA THR A 93 5.81 16.43 2.25
C THR A 93 6.04 16.80 0.80
N LEU A 94 5.13 16.37 -0.06
CA LEU A 94 5.18 16.50 -1.51
C LEU A 94 4.12 17.51 -1.96
N GLN A 95 4.54 18.57 -2.62
CA GLN A 95 3.66 19.58 -3.23
C GLN A 95 3.78 19.53 -4.74
N ARG A 96 2.70 19.80 -5.47
CA ARG A 96 2.77 19.86 -6.92
C ARG A 96 3.73 20.96 -7.36
N GLN A 97 4.55 20.67 -8.36
CA GLN A 97 5.51 21.64 -8.88
C GLN A 97 4.84 22.78 -9.65
N ASP A 98 3.67 22.53 -10.24
CA ASP A 98 2.88 23.51 -11.01
C ASP A 98 2.01 24.42 -10.13
N GLY A 99 2.07 24.28 -8.80
CA GLY A 99 1.27 25.06 -7.85
C GLY A 99 -0.20 24.63 -7.76
N GLY A 100 -0.62 23.59 -8.48
CA GLY A 100 -1.96 23.03 -8.38
C GLY A 100 -2.20 22.22 -7.10
N HIS A 101 -3.41 21.68 -6.96
CA HIS A 101 -3.77 20.78 -5.86
C HIS A 101 -3.48 19.31 -6.20
N PRO A 102 -2.96 18.51 -5.26
CA PRO A 102 -2.92 17.07 -5.41
C PRO A 102 -4.33 16.49 -5.58
N TRP A 103 -4.46 15.32 -6.22
CA TRP A 103 -5.75 14.64 -6.30
C TRP A 103 -6.30 14.32 -4.90
N PRO A 104 -7.61 14.46 -4.67
CA PRO A 104 -8.22 13.99 -3.43
C PRO A 104 -8.05 12.47 -3.28
N LEU A 105 -7.89 11.99 -2.04
CA LEU A 105 -7.80 10.56 -1.74
C LEU A 105 -8.61 10.20 -0.50
N ASN A 106 -9.08 8.96 -0.47
CA ASN A 106 -9.66 8.35 0.72
C ASN A 106 -8.58 7.74 1.60
N ALA A 107 -8.73 7.79 2.92
CA ALA A 107 -7.76 7.20 3.85
C ALA A 107 -7.49 5.72 3.53
N GLY A 108 -6.20 5.38 3.44
CA GLY A 108 -5.72 4.03 3.12
C GLY A 108 -5.42 3.78 1.64
N GLN A 109 -5.85 4.67 0.73
CA GLN A 109 -5.35 4.73 -0.65
C GLN A 109 -3.87 5.11 -0.68
N TYR A 110 -3.18 4.70 -1.75
CA TYR A 110 -1.76 5.00 -1.95
C TYR A 110 -1.55 5.81 -3.21
N ILE A 111 -0.50 6.62 -3.22
CA ILE A 111 0.08 7.22 -4.42
C ILE A 111 1.29 6.37 -4.87
N THR A 112 1.66 6.50 -6.14
CA THR A 112 2.90 5.89 -6.65
C THR A 112 3.93 6.98 -6.90
N VAL A 113 5.09 6.85 -6.26
CA VAL A 113 6.27 7.65 -6.58
C VAL A 113 7.10 6.88 -7.59
N ARG A 114 7.48 7.55 -8.68
CA ARG A 114 8.37 7.04 -9.71
C ARG A 114 9.70 7.77 -9.65
N ILE A 115 10.77 7.00 -9.74
CA ILE A 115 12.13 7.48 -9.89
C ILE A 115 12.78 6.79 -11.10
N GLU A 116 13.80 7.41 -11.66
CA GLU A 116 14.67 6.80 -12.64
C GLU A 116 16.02 6.51 -12.00
N LYS A 117 16.51 5.27 -12.15
CA LYS A 117 17.80 4.83 -11.62
C LYS A 117 18.39 3.74 -12.48
N GLY A 118 19.62 3.94 -12.96
CA GLY A 118 20.32 2.97 -13.81
C GLY A 118 19.63 2.72 -15.15
N GLY A 119 19.00 3.74 -15.74
CA GLY A 119 18.25 3.63 -17.00
C GLY A 119 16.91 2.88 -16.90
N ALA A 120 16.46 2.56 -15.68
CA ALA A 120 15.18 1.91 -15.42
C ALA A 120 14.28 2.79 -14.55
N LEU A 121 12.97 2.71 -14.81
CA LEU A 121 11.94 3.32 -13.97
C LEU A 121 11.60 2.39 -12.81
N HIS A 122 11.61 2.91 -11.59
CA HIS A 122 11.21 2.19 -10.38
C HIS A 122 10.02 2.88 -9.74
N HIS A 123 9.08 2.09 -9.23
CA HIS A 123 7.81 2.56 -8.65
C HIS A 123 7.70 2.12 -7.19
N GLY A 124 7.41 3.06 -6.30
CA GLY A 124 7.13 2.81 -4.89
C GLY A 124 5.74 3.30 -4.53
N HIS A 125 4.96 2.46 -3.84
CA HIS A 125 3.62 2.82 -3.38
C HIS A 125 3.64 3.32 -1.95
N TYR A 126 3.10 4.51 -1.70
CA TYR A 126 3.10 5.14 -0.39
C TYR A 126 1.71 5.64 -0.03
N THR A 127 1.29 5.41 1.21
CA THR A 127 -0.01 5.86 1.73
C THR A 127 0.17 7.25 2.34
N PRO A 128 -0.51 8.28 1.82
CA PRO A 128 -0.50 9.58 2.48
C PRO A 128 -1.09 9.49 3.89
N ILE A 129 -0.40 10.06 4.86
CA ILE A 129 -0.79 9.97 6.28
C ILE A 129 -1.82 11.02 6.69
N ASP A 130 -2.02 12.06 5.87
CA ASP A 130 -3.07 13.07 6.07
C ASP A 130 -3.88 13.28 4.79
N PRO A 131 -4.91 12.45 4.54
CA PRO A 131 -5.71 12.51 3.31
C PRO A 131 -6.54 13.79 3.20
N SER A 132 -6.77 14.54 4.29
CA SER A 132 -7.58 15.75 4.26
C SER A 132 -6.77 17.00 3.87
N ASN A 133 -5.45 16.90 3.69
CA ASN A 133 -4.64 18.01 3.27
C ASN A 133 -4.70 18.15 1.74
N SER A 134 -5.40 19.18 1.28
CA SER A 134 -5.59 19.47 -0.15
C SER A 134 -4.41 20.21 -0.81
N ASN A 135 -3.35 20.52 -0.07
CA ASN A 135 -2.20 21.25 -0.59
C ASN A 135 -0.97 20.36 -0.80
N SER A 136 -0.89 19.22 -0.13
CA SER A 136 0.27 18.32 -0.23
C SER A 136 -0.07 16.89 0.17
N TYR A 137 0.76 15.95 -0.29
CA TYR A 137 0.81 14.60 0.26
C TYR A 137 1.94 14.49 1.25
N THR A 138 1.67 14.00 2.46
CA THR A 138 2.72 13.58 3.39
C THR A 138 2.82 12.07 3.41
N ILE A 139 3.97 11.52 3.02
CA ILE A 139 4.26 10.09 3.02
C ILE A 139 5.37 9.75 4.01
N ALA A 140 5.38 8.52 4.51
CA ALA A 140 6.46 8.00 5.32
C ALA A 140 7.21 6.89 4.58
N CYS A 141 8.53 6.95 4.61
CA CYS A 141 9.43 5.98 4.00
C CYS A 141 10.40 5.48 5.06
N ARG A 142 10.78 4.21 4.99
CA ARG A 142 11.81 3.64 5.86
C ARG A 142 12.95 3.09 5.02
N GLU A 143 14.16 3.25 5.50
CA GLU A 143 15.34 2.63 4.93
C GLU A 143 15.26 1.11 5.12
N GLY A 144 15.41 0.36 4.02
CA GLY A 144 15.28 -1.07 3.99
C GLY A 144 16.60 -1.77 3.70
N HIS A 145 16.60 -3.11 3.70
CA HIS A 145 17.70 -3.84 3.09
C HIS A 145 17.66 -3.61 1.58
N VAL A 146 18.81 -3.26 0.99
CA VAL A 146 18.88 -2.89 -0.43
C VAL A 146 18.54 -4.11 -1.29
N ASP A 147 17.36 -4.08 -1.89
CA ASP A 147 16.85 -5.07 -2.82
C ASP A 147 15.96 -4.36 -3.87
N GLN A 148 15.34 -5.12 -4.77
CA GLN A 148 14.48 -4.56 -5.82
C GLN A 148 13.23 -3.84 -5.28
N ASN A 149 12.79 -4.15 -4.06
CA ASN A 149 11.59 -3.58 -3.45
C ASN A 149 11.89 -2.28 -2.68
N THR A 150 13.15 -2.02 -2.32
CA THR A 150 13.56 -0.85 -1.53
C THR A 150 14.21 0.26 -2.35
N ILE A 151 14.45 0.06 -3.65
CA ILE A 151 15.12 1.03 -4.54
C ILE A 151 14.54 2.44 -4.40
N VAL A 152 13.21 2.56 -4.38
CA VAL A 152 12.54 3.86 -4.30
C VAL A 152 12.67 4.49 -2.92
N SER A 153 12.51 3.73 -1.83
CA SER A 153 12.64 4.28 -0.48
C SER A 153 14.08 4.69 -0.19
N GLU A 154 15.06 3.89 -0.61
CA GLU A 154 16.48 4.21 -0.50
C GLU A 154 16.82 5.50 -1.26
N GLU A 155 16.33 5.64 -2.49
CA GLU A 155 16.56 6.83 -3.30
C GLU A 155 15.95 8.08 -2.66
N LEU A 156 14.71 7.98 -2.16
CA LEU A 156 14.05 9.09 -1.46
C LEU A 156 14.85 9.51 -0.22
N ILE A 157 15.26 8.55 0.61
CA ILE A 157 15.94 8.82 1.88
C ILE A 157 17.36 9.31 1.66
N ARG A 158 18.13 8.69 0.78
CA ARG A 158 19.56 8.99 0.60
C ARG A 158 19.80 10.16 -0.34
N ASN A 159 18.99 10.31 -1.39
CA ASN A 159 19.32 11.19 -2.52
C ASN A 159 18.30 12.31 -2.78
N ARG A 160 17.11 12.29 -2.18
CA ARG A 160 16.13 13.36 -2.32
C ARG A 160 16.11 14.26 -1.08
N ASN A 161 16.34 15.55 -1.32
CA ASN A 161 16.34 16.62 -0.33
C ASN A 161 15.20 17.60 -0.61
N VAL A 162 14.98 18.55 0.31
CA VAL A 162 14.05 19.65 0.07
C VAL A 162 14.40 20.35 -1.26
N GLY A 163 13.39 20.62 -2.08
CA GLY A 163 13.53 21.15 -3.44
C GLY A 163 13.74 20.09 -4.53
N SER A 164 13.99 18.82 -4.19
CA SER A 164 14.08 17.74 -5.19
C SER A 164 12.73 17.46 -5.83
N THR A 165 12.73 17.16 -7.12
CA THR A 165 11.53 16.72 -7.85
C THR A 165 11.39 15.19 -7.80
N VAL A 166 10.15 14.74 -7.65
CA VAL A 166 9.72 13.34 -7.79
C VAL A 166 8.48 13.27 -8.68
N LEU A 167 8.29 12.16 -9.37
CA LEU A 167 7.10 11.95 -10.19
C LEU A 167 6.05 11.17 -9.41
N VAL A 168 4.81 11.65 -9.39
CA VAL A 168 3.70 11.04 -8.61
C VAL A 168 2.52 10.74 -9.50
N SER A 169 1.96 9.53 -9.41
CA SER A 169 0.66 9.21 -10.02
C SER A 169 -0.50 9.40 -9.05
N GLY A 170 -1.70 9.57 -9.60
CA GLY A 170 -2.92 9.71 -8.82
C GLY A 170 -3.19 8.56 -7.82
N PRO A 171 -4.00 8.81 -6.77
CA PRO A 171 -4.31 7.85 -5.71
C PRO A 171 -4.96 6.57 -6.22
N ALA A 172 -4.60 5.42 -5.66
CA ALA A 172 -5.08 4.09 -6.03
C ALA A 172 -5.32 3.20 -4.82
N GLY A 173 -5.98 2.07 -5.05
CA GLY A 173 -6.32 1.09 -4.02
C GLY A 173 -7.67 1.32 -3.37
N SER A 174 -8.08 0.33 -2.57
CA SER A 174 -9.41 0.25 -1.93
C SER A 174 -9.31 -0.15 -0.46
N PHE A 175 -8.12 -0.08 0.13
CA PHE A 175 -7.94 -0.30 1.57
C PHE A 175 -8.34 0.98 2.29
N GLY A 176 -9.23 0.89 3.26
CA GLY A 176 -9.79 2.05 3.95
C GLY A 176 -10.77 1.65 5.04
N LEU A 177 -11.32 2.64 5.75
CA LEU A 177 -12.29 2.43 6.82
C LEU A 177 -13.59 1.84 6.28
N VAL A 178 -14.17 0.93 7.05
CA VAL A 178 -15.53 0.44 6.83
C VAL A 178 -16.51 1.38 7.56
N ASN A 179 -17.51 1.88 6.83
CA ASN A 179 -18.37 2.99 7.28
C ASN A 179 -19.22 2.67 8.52
N ASP A 180 -19.65 1.43 8.70
CA ASP A 180 -20.52 0.96 9.77
C ASP A 180 -19.75 0.35 10.97
N ALA A 181 -18.43 0.28 10.90
CA ALA A 181 -17.59 -0.18 12.01
C ALA A 181 -17.74 0.74 13.24
N LYS A 182 -17.93 0.14 14.42
CA LYS A 182 -18.04 0.87 15.70
C LYS A 182 -16.73 0.98 16.43
N HIS A 183 -15.86 -0.02 16.25
CA HIS A 183 -14.53 -0.08 16.85
C HIS A 183 -13.48 -0.41 15.78
N HIS A 184 -12.31 0.22 15.89
CA HIS A 184 -11.24 0.10 14.93
C HIS A 184 -9.95 -0.35 15.62
N LEU A 185 -9.54 -1.59 15.37
CA LEU A 185 -8.29 -2.13 15.89
C LEU A 185 -7.22 -2.10 14.78
N PHE A 186 -6.23 -1.23 14.93
CA PHE A 186 -5.10 -1.12 14.01
C PHE A 186 -3.92 -1.93 14.53
N ILE A 187 -3.44 -2.91 13.77
CA ILE A 187 -2.28 -3.74 14.14
C ILE A 187 -1.18 -3.54 13.10
N ALA A 188 -0.14 -2.79 13.47
CA ALA A 188 0.93 -2.38 12.57
C ALA A 188 2.25 -3.08 12.88
N GLY A 189 2.96 -3.53 11.84
CA GLY A 189 4.33 -4.03 11.92
C GLY A 189 5.30 -3.04 11.30
N GLY A 190 6.23 -2.50 12.10
CA GLY A 190 7.25 -1.56 11.65
C GLY A 190 6.65 -0.34 10.93
N ILE A 191 7.12 -0.06 9.70
CA ILE A 191 6.62 1.08 8.89
C ILE A 191 5.19 0.87 8.36
N GLY A 192 4.60 -0.32 8.52
CA GLY A 192 3.20 -0.59 8.19
C GLY A 192 2.21 0.37 8.87
N ILE A 193 2.61 0.99 10.00
CA ILE A 193 1.81 2.02 10.68
C ILE A 193 1.48 3.19 9.75
N ALA A 194 2.37 3.55 8.82
CA ALA A 194 2.13 4.63 7.86
C ALA A 194 0.91 4.37 6.96
N SER A 195 0.65 3.10 6.61
CA SER A 195 -0.55 2.70 5.87
C SER A 195 -1.85 2.88 6.66
N LEU A 196 -1.76 2.97 7.99
CA LEU A 196 -2.90 3.07 8.90
C LEU A 196 -3.11 4.51 9.40
N MET A 197 -2.05 5.33 9.44
CA MET A 197 -2.10 6.70 9.97
C MET A 197 -3.15 7.58 9.28
N GLY A 198 -3.38 7.42 7.98
CA GLY A 198 -4.43 8.16 7.28
C GLY A 198 -5.82 7.92 7.88
N MET A 199 -6.14 6.65 8.17
CA MET A 199 -7.42 6.26 8.77
C MET A 199 -7.51 6.68 10.24
N ILE A 200 -6.42 6.53 10.99
CA ILE A 200 -6.34 6.96 12.40
C ILE A 200 -6.55 8.49 12.50
N ASN A 201 -5.88 9.27 11.65
CA ASN A 201 -6.01 10.73 11.64
C ASN A 201 -7.42 11.18 11.20
N GLU A 202 -8.05 10.46 10.27
CA GLU A 202 -9.43 10.73 9.87
C GLU A 202 -10.41 10.51 11.03
N LEU A 203 -10.30 9.39 11.76
CA LEU A 203 -11.14 9.12 12.94
C LEU A 203 -10.90 10.15 14.05
N ASN A 204 -9.65 10.58 14.24
CA ASN A 204 -9.34 11.65 15.20
C ASN A 204 -10.00 12.98 14.82
N LYS A 205 -9.96 13.37 13.54
CA LYS A 205 -10.65 14.58 13.04
C LYS A 205 -12.16 14.51 13.22
N GLN A 206 -12.74 13.31 13.19
CA GLN A 206 -14.16 13.07 13.47
C GLN A 206 -14.49 13.02 14.98
N GLY A 207 -13.51 13.20 15.88
CA GLY A 207 -13.70 13.10 17.32
C GLY A 207 -13.96 11.67 17.82
N LYS A 208 -13.56 10.64 17.04
CA LYS A 208 -13.84 9.22 17.32
C LYS A 208 -12.65 8.46 17.92
N THR A 209 -11.70 9.12 18.57
CA THR A 209 -10.52 8.46 19.16
C THR A 209 -10.85 7.41 20.22
N SER A 210 -12.00 7.53 20.90
CA SER A 210 -12.52 6.50 21.82
C SER A 210 -12.88 5.17 21.15
N SER A 211 -13.09 5.16 19.83
CA SER A 211 -13.33 3.95 19.04
C SER A 211 -12.05 3.31 18.47
N VAL A 212 -10.89 3.95 18.66
CA VAL A 212 -9.63 3.56 18.04
C VAL A 212 -8.73 2.88 19.05
N THR A 213 -8.22 1.70 18.69
CA THR A 213 -7.11 1.04 19.39
C THR A 213 -6.00 0.75 18.40
N VAL A 214 -4.75 1.00 18.79
CA VAL A 214 -3.56 0.79 17.97
C VAL A 214 -2.59 -0.13 18.73
N ILE A 215 -2.23 -1.23 18.09
CA ILE A 215 -1.12 -2.09 18.50
C ILE A 215 0.00 -1.92 17.48
N GLN A 216 1.10 -1.28 17.89
CA GLN A 216 2.27 -1.05 17.06
C GLN A 216 3.40 -2.00 17.46
N CYS A 217 3.69 -2.95 16.59
CA CYS A 217 4.77 -3.93 16.77
C CYS A 217 6.04 -3.45 16.06
N VAL A 218 7.13 -3.30 16.81
CA VAL A 218 8.42 -2.81 16.32
C VAL A 218 9.57 -3.70 16.80
N GLN A 219 10.74 -3.61 16.18
CA GLN A 219 11.90 -4.37 16.68
C GLN A 219 12.44 -3.80 18.00
N SER A 220 12.37 -2.48 18.17
CA SER A 220 12.83 -1.72 19.33
C SER A 220 12.08 -0.39 19.38
N GLU A 221 12.00 0.24 20.55
CA GLU A 221 11.17 1.45 20.74
C GLU A 221 11.60 2.64 19.88
N ASP A 222 12.91 2.80 19.67
CA ASP A 222 13.48 3.86 18.82
C ASP A 222 13.09 3.72 17.34
N ARG A 223 12.56 2.55 16.94
CA ARG A 223 12.03 2.28 15.59
C ARG A 223 10.52 2.56 15.47
N ALA A 224 9.86 3.02 16.53
CA ALA A 224 8.43 3.30 16.55
C ALA A 224 8.07 4.66 15.94
N ALA A 225 7.90 4.67 14.62
CA ALA A 225 7.38 5.83 13.90
C ALA A 225 6.00 6.25 14.44
N PHE A 226 5.81 7.56 14.65
CA PHE A 226 4.57 8.18 15.15
C PHE A 226 4.18 7.88 16.60
N ALA A 227 5.04 7.23 17.40
CA ALA A 227 4.70 6.85 18.77
C ALA A 227 4.21 8.03 19.62
N ASP A 228 4.91 9.17 19.60
CA ASP A 228 4.51 10.35 20.39
C ASP A 228 3.20 10.95 19.91
N LYS A 229 2.96 10.98 18.58
CA LYS A 229 1.68 11.42 18.02
C LYS A 229 0.54 10.52 18.47
N LEU A 230 0.75 9.20 18.50
CA LEU A 230 -0.27 8.23 18.95
C LEU A 230 -0.54 8.36 20.45
N ARG A 231 0.50 8.51 21.29
CA ARG A 231 0.38 8.74 22.74
C ARG A 231 -0.38 10.03 23.07
N ASN A 232 -0.18 11.09 22.29
CA ASN A 232 -0.85 12.37 22.50
C ASN A 232 -2.32 12.34 22.03
N MET A 233 -2.66 11.45 21.10
CA MET A 233 -3.98 11.39 20.46
C MET A 233 -4.92 10.38 21.11
N LEU A 234 -4.38 9.29 21.67
CA LEU A 234 -5.14 8.17 22.18
C LEU A 234 -4.97 8.06 23.69
N ALA A 235 -6.01 7.54 24.36
CA ALA A 235 -5.88 7.14 25.75
C ALA A 235 -4.80 6.06 25.90
N LYS A 236 -4.18 5.97 27.08
CA LYS A 236 -3.01 5.10 27.33
C LYS A 236 -3.30 3.64 27.03
N GLU A 237 -4.51 3.18 27.33
CA GLU A 237 -5.02 1.83 27.09
C GLU A 237 -5.32 1.52 25.61
N HIS A 238 -5.46 2.56 24.78
CA HIS A 238 -5.76 2.44 23.36
C HIS A 238 -4.50 2.46 22.48
N TYR A 239 -3.32 2.73 23.03
CA TYR A 239 -2.05 2.62 22.30
C TYR A 239 -1.11 1.64 23.01
N VAL A 240 -0.89 0.50 22.36
CA VAL A 240 0.01 -0.56 22.84
C VAL A 240 1.20 -0.65 21.89
N MET A 241 2.41 -0.47 22.42
CA MET A 241 3.64 -0.71 21.68
C MET A 241 4.22 -2.05 22.11
N LEU A 242 4.49 -2.93 21.15
CA LEU A 242 5.09 -4.24 21.36
C LEU A 242 6.46 -4.29 20.68
N THR A 243 7.44 -4.88 21.36
CA THR A 243 8.79 -5.06 20.82
C THR A 243 9.02 -6.52 20.42
N LYS A 244 10.18 -6.82 19.83
CA LYS A 244 10.59 -8.21 19.51
C LYS A 244 10.60 -9.13 20.75
N ASP A 245 10.84 -8.58 21.93
CA ASP A 245 10.95 -9.32 23.19
C ASP A 245 9.57 -9.65 23.78
N HIS A 246 8.54 -8.92 23.35
CA HIS A 246 7.15 -9.10 23.74
C HIS A 246 6.26 -9.12 22.50
N PRO A 247 6.34 -10.18 21.67
CA PRO A 247 5.61 -10.24 20.41
C PRO A 247 4.10 -10.29 20.64
N LEU A 248 3.35 -9.91 19.59
CA LEU A 248 1.90 -10.03 19.57
C LEU A 248 1.46 -11.46 19.89
N SER A 249 0.47 -11.57 20.76
CA SER A 249 -0.14 -12.83 21.18
C SER A 249 -1.64 -12.64 21.33
N LYS A 250 -2.37 -13.74 21.54
CA LYS A 250 -3.83 -13.72 21.75
C LYS A 250 -4.24 -12.84 22.94
N SER A 251 -3.48 -12.84 24.03
CA SER A 251 -3.80 -12.05 25.22
C SER A 251 -3.84 -10.55 24.98
N HIS A 252 -3.03 -10.05 24.03
CA HIS A 252 -3.04 -8.64 23.66
C HIS A 252 -4.37 -8.23 23.00
N LEU A 253 -5.08 -9.16 22.37
CA LEU A 253 -6.36 -8.94 21.68
C LEU A 253 -7.57 -9.09 22.60
N GLU A 254 -7.38 -9.61 23.81
CA GLU A 254 -8.46 -9.76 24.80
C GLU A 254 -9.08 -8.40 25.12
N GLY A 255 -10.42 -8.37 25.12
CA GLY A 255 -11.21 -7.15 25.33
C GLY A 255 -11.23 -6.16 24.16
N LYS A 256 -10.50 -6.41 23.06
CA LYS A 256 -10.41 -5.49 21.90
C LYS A 256 -11.21 -5.95 20.68
N LEU A 257 -11.64 -7.21 20.66
CA LEU A 257 -12.36 -7.83 19.55
C LEU A 257 -13.83 -8.02 19.90
N GLN A 258 -14.62 -6.96 19.72
CA GLN A 258 -16.08 -7.02 19.75
C GLN A 258 -16.61 -7.50 18.39
N SER A 259 -17.89 -7.86 18.32
CA SER A 259 -18.51 -8.35 17.07
C SER A 259 -18.49 -7.33 15.94
N ASP A 260 -18.47 -6.03 16.27
CA ASP A 260 -18.44 -4.89 15.37
C ASP A 260 -17.07 -4.18 15.31
N THR A 261 -16.03 -4.78 15.92
CA THR A 261 -14.66 -4.35 15.71
C THR A 261 -14.24 -4.71 14.29
N HIS A 262 -13.64 -3.77 13.59
CA HIS A 262 -12.91 -4.03 12.36
C HIS A 262 -11.41 -3.95 12.63
N VAL A 263 -10.68 -5.00 12.23
CA VAL A 263 -9.22 -5.09 12.38
C VAL A 263 -8.54 -4.67 11.09
N TYR A 264 -7.63 -3.71 11.17
CA TYR A 264 -6.84 -3.22 10.04
C TYR A 264 -5.38 -3.52 10.31
N THR A 265 -4.75 -4.34 9.48
CA THR A 265 -3.35 -4.74 9.67
C THR A 265 -2.47 -4.45 8.47
N SER A 266 -1.26 -3.97 8.75
CA SER A 266 -0.25 -3.68 7.73
C SER A 266 1.16 -3.90 8.24
N GLY A 267 2.02 -4.49 7.41
CA GLY A 267 3.41 -4.84 7.70
C GLY A 267 3.99 -5.73 6.60
N SER A 268 5.16 -6.33 6.85
CA SER A 268 5.76 -7.34 5.97
C SER A 268 4.91 -8.61 5.89
N GLU A 269 5.11 -9.44 4.87
CA GLU A 269 4.36 -10.70 4.73
C GLU A 269 4.53 -11.61 5.96
N THR A 270 5.74 -11.69 6.52
CA THR A 270 6.00 -12.47 7.74
C THR A 270 5.22 -11.95 8.95
N PHE A 271 5.14 -10.63 9.11
CA PHE A 271 4.36 -10.01 10.19
C PHE A 271 2.86 -10.29 10.01
N LEU A 272 2.35 -10.11 8.80
CA LEU A 272 0.95 -10.36 8.49
C LEU A 272 0.55 -11.81 8.74
N ALA A 273 1.39 -12.77 8.36
CA ALA A 273 1.16 -14.18 8.65
C ALA A 273 1.09 -14.46 10.17
N ALA A 274 1.93 -13.80 10.96
CA ALA A 274 1.89 -13.91 12.42
C ALA A 274 0.60 -13.30 13.01
N VAL A 275 0.17 -12.12 12.54
CA VAL A 275 -1.10 -11.49 12.95
C VAL A 275 -2.30 -12.38 12.58
N GLU A 276 -2.34 -12.91 11.36
CA GLU A 276 -3.38 -13.83 10.91
C GLU A 276 -3.45 -15.10 11.79
N ASN A 277 -2.28 -15.65 12.16
CA ASN A 277 -2.21 -16.81 13.05
C ASN A 277 -2.74 -16.50 14.46
N VAL A 278 -2.53 -15.29 14.98
CA VAL A 278 -3.09 -14.89 16.27
C VAL A 278 -4.61 -14.67 16.16
N LEU A 279 -5.06 -13.97 15.10
CA LEU A 279 -6.49 -13.68 14.89
C LEU A 279 -7.32 -14.95 14.67
N SER A 280 -6.78 -15.96 13.98
CA SER A 280 -7.48 -17.23 13.76
C SER A 280 -7.85 -17.96 15.06
N GLN A 281 -7.14 -17.69 16.16
CA GLN A 281 -7.39 -18.28 17.48
C GLN A 281 -8.49 -17.56 18.29
N THR A 282 -9.04 -16.46 17.76
CA THR A 282 -10.03 -15.61 18.44
C THR A 282 -11.46 -15.85 17.98
N GLY A 283 -11.65 -16.49 16.82
CA GLY A 283 -12.97 -16.66 16.20
C GLY A 283 -13.55 -15.37 15.59
N HIS A 284 -12.79 -14.26 15.57
CA HIS A 284 -13.25 -13.00 15.00
C HIS A 284 -13.54 -13.13 13.50
N PRO A 285 -14.66 -12.56 12.98
CA PRO A 285 -15.07 -12.76 11.59
C PRO A 285 -14.00 -12.33 10.59
N ARG A 286 -13.67 -13.21 9.64
CA ARG A 286 -12.69 -12.91 8.59
C ARG A 286 -13.11 -11.70 7.73
N SER A 287 -14.40 -11.47 7.56
CA SER A 287 -14.95 -10.31 6.87
C SER A 287 -14.61 -8.98 7.55
N HIS A 288 -14.26 -8.99 8.84
CA HIS A 288 -13.89 -7.80 9.61
C HIS A 288 -12.37 -7.59 9.69
N ILE A 289 -11.57 -8.46 9.04
CA ILE A 289 -10.11 -8.38 9.02
C ILE A 289 -9.64 -7.86 7.66
N HIS A 290 -9.00 -6.69 7.68
CA HIS A 290 -8.55 -5.97 6.50
C HIS A 290 -7.01 -5.94 6.47
N ILE A 291 -6.42 -6.51 5.42
CA ILE A 291 -4.97 -6.74 5.34
C ILE A 291 -4.33 -5.94 4.20
N LYS A 292 -3.25 -5.23 4.51
CA LYS A 292 -2.42 -4.52 3.51
C LYS A 292 -0.93 -4.82 3.70
N SER A 293 -0.37 -5.65 2.82
CA SER A 293 1.09 -5.83 2.74
C SER A 293 1.77 -4.57 2.20
N ILE A 294 2.93 -4.26 2.77
CA ILE A 294 3.84 -3.22 2.27
C ILE A 294 4.77 -3.73 1.16
N GLU A 295 4.84 -5.06 0.98
CA GLU A 295 5.62 -5.74 -0.04
C GLU A 295 4.73 -6.11 -1.24
N PRO A 296 5.31 -6.29 -2.44
CA PRO A 296 4.59 -6.86 -3.56
C PRO A 296 4.06 -8.24 -3.16
N THR A 297 2.73 -8.34 -2.99
CA THR A 297 2.11 -9.58 -2.53
C THR A 297 2.23 -10.67 -3.61
N LEU A 298 3.27 -11.51 -3.52
CA LEU A 298 3.35 -12.79 -4.22
C LEU A 298 2.29 -13.76 -3.69
N GLY A 299 1.79 -13.53 -2.47
CA GLY A 299 0.70 -14.30 -1.86
C GLY A 299 -0.61 -14.37 -2.67
N LEU A 300 -0.84 -13.45 -3.62
CA LEU A 300 -1.98 -13.54 -4.56
C LEU A 300 -1.84 -14.72 -5.55
N LEU A 301 -0.61 -15.18 -5.82
CA LEU A 301 -0.36 -16.41 -6.58
C LEU A 301 -0.50 -17.66 -5.69
N LYS A 302 -0.08 -17.60 -4.41
CA LYS A 302 -0.24 -18.72 -3.46
C LYS A 302 -1.70 -19.04 -3.10
N ALA A 303 -2.62 -18.09 -3.27
CA ALA A 303 -4.05 -18.32 -3.09
C ALA A 303 -4.68 -19.13 -4.25
N ILE A 304 -3.99 -19.23 -5.40
CA ILE A 304 -4.41 -20.06 -6.53
C ILE A 304 -4.06 -21.54 -6.28
N ASP A 305 -3.01 -21.82 -5.50
CA ASP A 305 -2.59 -23.18 -5.08
C ASP A 305 -3.42 -23.77 -3.92
N ARG A 306 -4.38 -23.02 -3.35
CA ARG A 306 -5.23 -23.47 -2.24
C ARG A 306 -6.67 -23.76 -2.65
N LYS A 307 -6.88 -24.26 -3.87
CA LYS A 307 -8.14 -24.87 -4.30
C LYS A 307 -7.99 -26.36 -4.51
#